data_AF-A0A379UN99-F1
#
_entry.id   AF-A0A379UN99-F1
#
_cell.length_a   1.000
_cell.length_b   1.000
_cell.length_c   1.000
_cell.angle_alpha   90.00
_cell.angle_beta   90.00
_cell.angle_gamma   90.00
#
_symmetry.space_group_name_H-M   'P 1'
#
loop_
_entity.id
_entity.type
_entity.pdbx_description
1 polymer ?
#
loop_
_entity_poly.entity_id
_entity_poly.type
_entity_poly.pdbx_seq_one_letter_code
_entity_poly.pdbx_strand_id
1 'polypeptide(L)'
;MRKENEKIAASRLNDEIAMRLKERRQKLGLSQGKLAEICGWTQSRIGNYEAGSRNVGVYDAVVLGEALGISPPELLFGEKDSSQAWLSDHHKKLLELFNQLPSSEQQRMIDLFEVRLKEIDDYVETYLRNRLKNSTQPPEN
;
A
#
# COMPACT_ATOMS: atom_id res chain seq x y z
N MET A 1 6.46 -27.28 -9.84
CA MET A 1 6.57 -26.81 -8.44
C MET A 1 6.33 -25.30 -8.31
N ARG A 2 7.12 -24.39 -8.91
CA ARG A 2 6.87 -22.92 -8.80
C ARG A 2 5.47 -22.48 -9.28
N LYS A 3 5.07 -22.89 -10.49
CA LYS A 3 3.74 -22.56 -11.07
C LYS A 3 2.55 -23.11 -10.26
N GLU A 4 2.74 -24.23 -9.56
CA GLU A 4 1.69 -24.84 -8.74
C GLU A 4 1.50 -24.05 -7.44
N ASN A 5 2.60 -23.64 -6.81
CA ASN A 5 2.57 -22.80 -5.60
C ASN A 5 1.98 -21.42 -5.89
N GLU A 6 2.29 -20.82 -7.04
CA GLU A 6 1.71 -19.55 -7.50
C GLU A 6 0.19 -19.67 -7.71
N LYS A 7 -0.27 -20.77 -8.30
CA LYS A 7 -1.70 -21.03 -8.52
C LYS A 7 -2.46 -21.21 -7.20
N ILE A 8 -1.86 -21.92 -6.24
CA ILE A 8 -2.43 -22.09 -4.89
C ILE A 8 -2.51 -20.73 -4.17
N ALA A 9 -1.47 -19.91 -4.27
CA ALA A 9 -1.46 -18.58 -3.66
C ALA A 9 -2.51 -17.63 -4.28
N ALA A 10 -2.63 -17.63 -5.61
CA ALA A 10 -3.64 -16.86 -6.33
C ALA A 10 -5.08 -17.28 -5.97
N SER A 11 -5.32 -18.59 -5.81
CA SER A 11 -6.62 -19.12 -5.36
C SER A 11 -6.96 -18.61 -3.95
N ARG A 12 -6.01 -18.70 -3.01
CA ARG A 12 -6.21 -18.21 -1.63
C ARG A 12 -6.50 -16.71 -1.58
N LEU A 13 -5.76 -15.91 -2.36
CA LEU A 13 -6.00 -14.48 -2.45
C LEU A 13 -7.43 -14.18 -2.94
N ASN A 14 -7.89 -14.91 -3.96
CA ASN A 14 -9.23 -14.72 -4.49
C ASN A 14 -10.31 -15.08 -3.46
N ASP A 15 -10.12 -16.15 -2.69
CA ASP A 15 -11.03 -16.56 -1.62
C ASP A 15 -11.12 -15.50 -0.52
N GLU A 16 -10.00 -14.86 -0.16
CA GLU A 16 -10.00 -13.77 0.82
C GLU A 16 -10.75 -12.53 0.30
N ILE A 17 -10.58 -12.17 -0.97
CA ILE A 17 -11.31 -11.05 -1.60
C ILE A 17 -12.81 -11.35 -1.61
N ALA A 18 -13.18 -12.57 -2.00
CA ALA A 18 -14.57 -13.04 -2.02
C ALA A 18 -15.22 -12.95 -0.64
N MET A 19 -14.50 -13.36 0.41
CA MET A 19 -14.94 -13.27 1.79
C MET A 19 -15.14 -11.81 2.22
N ARG A 20 -14.17 -10.93 1.97
CA ARG A 20 -14.27 -9.49 2.31
C ARG A 20 -15.44 -8.80 1.62
N LEU A 21 -15.63 -9.08 0.33
CA LEU A 21 -16.79 -8.58 -0.43
C LEU A 21 -18.10 -8.98 0.24
N LYS A 22 -18.25 -10.27 0.56
CA LYS A 22 -19.46 -10.81 1.18
C LYS A 22 -19.71 -10.19 2.56
N GLU A 23 -18.69 -10.12 3.40
CA GLU A 23 -18.78 -9.54 4.74
C GLU A 23 -19.17 -8.08 4.70
N ARG A 24 -18.53 -7.28 3.83
CA ARG A 24 -18.84 -5.86 3.71
C ARG A 24 -20.27 -5.64 3.22
N ARG A 25 -20.71 -6.40 2.21
CA ARG A 25 -22.10 -6.35 1.72
C ARG A 25 -23.10 -6.67 2.83
N GLN A 26 -22.82 -7.71 3.63
CA GLN A 26 -23.68 -8.12 4.74
C GLN A 26 -23.74 -7.07 5.86
N LYS A 27 -22.60 -6.43 6.19
CA LYS A 27 -22.55 -5.32 7.16
C LYS A 27 -23.42 -4.14 6.73
N LEU A 28 -23.54 -3.90 5.42
CA LEU A 28 -24.42 -2.87 4.86
C LEU A 28 -25.89 -3.32 4.72
N GLY A 29 -26.23 -4.55 5.12
CA GLY A 29 -27.59 -5.10 5.01
C GLY A 29 -28.05 -5.35 3.56
N LEU A 30 -27.13 -5.35 2.60
CA LEU A 30 -27.47 -5.49 1.18
C LEU A 30 -27.63 -6.96 0.80
N SER A 31 -28.62 -7.29 -0.02
CA SER A 31 -28.66 -8.59 -0.72
C SER A 31 -27.67 -8.60 -1.90
N GLN A 32 -27.28 -9.78 -2.40
CA GLN A 32 -26.47 -9.86 -3.63
C GLN A 32 -27.15 -9.17 -4.81
N GLY A 33 -28.48 -9.30 -4.91
CA GLY A 33 -29.27 -8.61 -5.93
C GLY A 33 -29.23 -7.10 -5.77
N LYS A 34 -29.31 -6.59 -4.54
CA LYS A 34 -29.26 -5.13 -4.31
C LYS A 34 -27.89 -4.55 -4.62
N LEU A 35 -26.81 -5.23 -4.23
CA LEU A 35 -25.47 -4.80 -4.62
C LEU A 35 -25.28 -4.83 -6.15
N ALA A 36 -25.81 -5.87 -6.81
CA ALA A 36 -25.73 -5.97 -8.26
C ALA A 36 -26.47 -4.81 -8.95
N GLU A 37 -27.67 -4.44 -8.46
CA GLU A 37 -28.43 -3.28 -8.94
C GLU A 37 -27.62 -1.98 -8.84
N ILE A 38 -26.97 -1.74 -7.69
CA ILE A 38 -26.12 -0.55 -7.47
C ILE A 38 -24.95 -0.53 -8.47
N CYS A 39 -24.33 -1.67 -8.74
CA CYS A 39 -23.22 -1.78 -9.69
C CYS A 39 -23.66 -1.84 -11.17
N GLY A 40 -24.96 -1.86 -11.47
CA GLY A 40 -25.47 -2.07 -12.84
C GLY A 40 -25.21 -3.47 -13.40
N TRP A 41 -25.16 -4.49 -12.54
CA TRP A 41 -24.83 -5.89 -12.88
C TRP A 41 -25.95 -6.86 -12.53
N THR A 42 -25.80 -8.12 -12.95
CA THR A 42 -26.67 -9.23 -12.56
C THR A 42 -26.30 -9.78 -11.18
N GLN A 43 -27.29 -10.25 -10.40
CA GLN A 43 -27.07 -10.90 -9.09
C GLN A 43 -26.08 -12.08 -9.16
N SER A 44 -26.13 -12.89 -10.23
CA SER A 44 -25.20 -14.00 -10.45
C SER A 44 -23.73 -13.54 -10.51
N ARG A 45 -23.46 -12.34 -11.04
CA ARG A 45 -22.10 -11.78 -11.09
C ARG A 45 -21.53 -11.57 -9.69
N ILE A 46 -22.32 -10.99 -8.78
CA ILE A 46 -21.94 -10.83 -7.37
C ILE A 46 -21.77 -12.20 -6.70
N GLY A 47 -22.70 -13.13 -6.96
CA GLY A 47 -22.60 -14.51 -6.44
C GLY A 47 -21.30 -15.21 -6.86
N ASN A 48 -20.87 -15.04 -8.11
CA ASN A 48 -19.62 -15.62 -8.61
C ASN A 48 -18.37 -14.98 -7.99
N TYR A 49 -18.39 -13.67 -7.71
CA TYR A 49 -17.31 -13.04 -6.95
C TYR A 49 -17.26 -13.57 -5.52
N GLU A 50 -18.39 -13.63 -4.82
CA GLU A 50 -18.45 -14.11 -3.43
C GLU A 50 -18.18 -15.61 -3.27
N ALA A 51 -18.34 -16.38 -4.35
CA ALA A 51 -17.99 -17.80 -4.38
C ALA A 51 -16.52 -18.06 -4.76
N GLY A 52 -15.75 -17.02 -5.09
CA GLY A 52 -14.37 -17.17 -5.58
C GLY A 52 -14.26 -17.84 -6.96
N SER A 53 -15.38 -18.08 -7.65
CA SER A 53 -15.38 -18.67 -9.00
C SER A 53 -15.02 -17.66 -10.08
N ARG A 54 -15.10 -16.36 -9.75
CA ARG A 54 -14.68 -15.25 -10.60
C ARG A 54 -13.73 -14.33 -9.85
N ASN A 55 -12.61 -13.99 -10.48
CA ASN A 55 -11.66 -13.02 -9.92
C ASN A 55 -12.18 -11.59 -10.07
N VAL A 56 -12.03 -10.78 -9.03
CA VAL A 56 -12.30 -9.34 -9.07
C VAL A 56 -11.16 -8.64 -9.79
N GLY A 57 -11.45 -8.09 -10.98
CA GLY A 57 -10.49 -7.26 -11.73
C GLY A 57 -10.38 -5.85 -11.15
N VAL A 58 -9.38 -5.09 -11.60
CA VAL A 58 -9.13 -3.71 -11.12
C VAL A 58 -10.34 -2.80 -11.32
N TYR A 59 -10.93 -2.80 -12.53
CA TYR A 59 -12.13 -2.01 -12.80
C TYR A 59 -13.32 -2.42 -11.93
N ASP A 60 -13.54 -3.73 -11.77
CA ASP A 60 -14.64 -4.25 -10.95
C ASP A 60 -14.43 -3.88 -9.47
N ALA A 61 -13.19 -3.84 -8.99
CA ALA A 61 -12.86 -3.40 -7.64
C ALA A 61 -13.18 -1.91 -7.41
N VAL A 62 -13.01 -1.07 -8.43
CA VAL A 62 -13.41 0.36 -8.39
C VAL A 62 -14.92 0.47 -8.21
N VAL A 63 -15.69 -0.18 -9.08
CA VAL A 63 -17.16 -0.15 -9.04
C VAL A 63 -17.70 -0.73 -7.72
N LEU A 64 -17.14 -1.86 -7.27
CA LEU A 64 -17.53 -2.47 -5.99
C LEU A 64 -17.16 -1.57 -4.80
N GLY A 65 -15.98 -0.94 -4.83
CA GLY A 65 -15.54 -0.02 -3.78
C GLY A 65 -16.50 1.17 -3.61
N GLU A 66 -16.86 1.80 -4.72
CA GLU A 66 -17.85 2.89 -4.74
C GLU A 66 -19.21 2.43 -4.17
N ALA A 67 -19.71 1.26 -4.61
CA ALA A 67 -20.99 0.71 -4.14
C ALA A 67 -20.99 0.30 -2.65
N LEU A 68 -19.83 -0.07 -2.10
CA LEU A 68 -19.67 -0.55 -0.72
C LEU A 68 -19.12 0.51 0.23
N GLY A 69 -18.79 1.71 -0.27
CA GLY A 69 -18.20 2.80 0.48
C GLY A 69 -16.84 2.44 1.09
N ILE A 70 -16.00 1.71 0.34
CA ILE A 70 -14.63 1.34 0.72
C ILE A 70 -13.67 1.57 -0.45
N SER A 71 -12.38 1.68 -0.18
CA SER A 71 -11.41 1.85 -1.28
C SER A 71 -11.17 0.52 -2.03
N PRO A 72 -10.82 0.55 -3.33
CA PRO A 72 -10.48 -0.67 -4.06
C PRO A 72 -9.30 -1.45 -3.44
N PRO A 73 -8.23 -0.80 -2.93
CA PRO A 73 -7.18 -1.50 -2.19
C PRO A 73 -7.68 -2.20 -0.92
N GLU A 74 -8.59 -1.59 -0.18
CA GLU A 74 -9.19 -2.19 1.02
C GLU A 74 -10.01 -3.44 0.67
N LEU A 75 -10.77 -3.42 -0.43
CA LEU A 75 -11.47 -4.61 -0.92
C LEU A 75 -10.48 -5.73 -1.32
N LEU A 76 -9.44 -5.38 -2.09
CA LEU A 76 -8.51 -6.35 -2.69
C LEU A 76 -7.52 -6.93 -1.69
N PHE A 77 -7.06 -6.13 -0.73
CA PHE A 77 -5.97 -6.48 0.18
C PHE A 77 -6.37 -6.48 1.67
N GLY A 78 -7.57 -5.98 1.99
CA GLY A 78 -8.06 -5.77 3.35
C GLY A 78 -7.50 -4.50 3.99
N GLU A 79 -8.03 -4.16 5.18
CA GLU A 79 -7.39 -3.22 6.12
C GLU A 79 -6.15 -3.85 6.76
N LYS A 80 -5.31 -4.54 5.98
CA LYS A 80 -3.95 -4.76 6.45
C LYS A 80 -3.31 -3.39 6.42
N ASP A 81 -2.89 -2.93 7.59
CA ASP A 81 -1.88 -1.90 7.79
C ASP A 81 -0.67 -2.27 6.93
N SER A 82 -0.78 -1.92 5.64
CA SER A 82 0.20 -2.24 4.61
C SER A 82 1.50 -1.52 4.89
N SER A 83 1.48 -0.55 5.79
CA SER A 83 2.62 0.08 6.46
C SER A 83 3.66 -0.91 7.00
N GLN A 84 3.29 -2.10 7.46
CA GLN A 84 4.24 -3.05 8.09
C GLN A 84 4.89 -4.06 7.11
N ALA A 85 4.28 -4.31 5.95
CA ALA A 85 4.72 -5.38 5.03
C ALA A 85 5.99 -5.04 4.22
N TRP A 86 6.37 -3.76 4.16
CA TRP A 86 7.55 -3.25 3.44
C TRP A 86 8.60 -2.60 4.36
N LEU A 87 8.45 -2.70 5.68
CA LEU A 87 9.44 -2.17 6.60
C LEU A 87 10.70 -3.04 6.56
N SER A 88 11.79 -2.47 6.08
CA SER A 88 13.12 -3.06 6.27
C SER A 88 13.44 -3.18 7.78
N ASP A 89 14.42 -4.01 8.12
CA ASP A 89 14.82 -4.21 9.51
C ASP A 89 15.25 -2.90 10.19
N HIS A 90 15.81 -1.96 9.42
CA HIS A 90 16.13 -0.62 9.92
C HIS A 90 14.89 0.19 10.28
N HIS A 91 13.83 0.15 9.47
CA HIS A 91 12.58 0.85 9.78
C HIS A 91 11.93 0.26 11.05
N LYS A 92 11.92 -1.07 11.18
CA LYS A 92 11.41 -1.74 12.37
C LYS A 92 12.19 -1.34 13.61
N LYS A 93 13.53 -1.32 13.52
CA LYS A 93 14.38 -0.94 14.64
C LYS A 93 14.20 0.51 15.05
N LEU A 94 14.03 1.41 14.07
CA LEU A 94 13.77 2.82 14.33
C LEU A 94 12.44 3.02 15.05
N LEU A 95 11.36 2.39 14.58
CA LEU A 95 10.05 2.47 15.23
C LEU A 95 10.05 1.87 16.64
N GLU A 96 10.73 0.73 16.83
CA GLU A 96 10.88 0.10 18.15
C GLU A 96 11.55 1.04 19.16
N LEU A 97 12.64 1.70 18.76
CA LEU A 97 13.36 2.64 19.62
C LEU A 97 12.55 3.93 19.84
N PHE A 98 11.98 4.49 18.78
CA PHE A 98 11.23 5.75 18.84
C PHE A 98 10.00 5.64 19.76
N ASN A 99 9.27 4.53 19.72
CA ASN A 99 8.10 4.30 20.57
C ASN A 99 8.43 4.15 22.07
N GLN A 100 9.69 3.84 22.41
CA GLN A 100 10.15 3.76 23.81
C GLN A 100 10.56 5.12 24.38
N LEU A 101 10.71 6.14 23.54
CA LEU A 101 11.11 7.48 23.97
C LEU A 101 9.90 8.27 24.50
N PRO A 102 10.08 9.09 25.56
CA PRO A 102 9.10 10.11 25.94
C PRO A 102 8.83 11.09 24.80
N SER A 103 7.64 11.69 24.75
CA SER A 103 7.25 12.60 23.65
C SER A 103 8.22 13.77 23.41
N SER A 104 8.87 14.27 24.47
CA SER A 104 9.87 15.35 24.34
C SER A 104 11.17 14.87 23.68
N GLU A 105 11.56 13.62 23.88
CA GLU A 105 12.70 12.99 23.20
C GLU A 105 12.35 12.61 21.76
N GLN A 106 11.13 12.16 21.51
CA GLN A 106 10.64 11.91 20.15
C GLN A 106 10.76 13.19 19.29
N GLN A 107 10.31 14.33 19.81
CA GLN A 107 10.44 15.61 19.11
C GLN A 107 11.91 15.97 18.86
N ARG A 108 12.79 15.83 19.87
CA ARG A 108 14.23 16.07 19.71
C ARG A 108 14.85 15.20 18.62
N MET A 109 14.45 13.93 18.52
CA MET A 109 14.95 13.03 17.48
C MET A 109 14.49 13.47 16.09
N ILE A 110 13.24 13.93 15.94
CA ILE A 110 12.74 14.49 14.68
C ILE A 110 13.56 15.73 14.30
N ASP A 111 13.70 16.70 15.20
CA ASP A 111 14.46 17.93 14.94
C ASP A 111 15.91 17.61 14.54
N LEU A 112 16.52 16.62 15.20
CA LEU A 112 17.87 16.17 14.89
C LEU A 112 17.96 15.56 13.48
N PHE A 113 16.98 14.72 13.09
CA PHE A 113 16.95 14.15 11.75
C PHE A 113 16.83 15.24 10.68
N GLU A 114 16.01 16.27 10.91
CA GLU A 114 15.87 17.40 9.98
C GLU A 114 17.18 18.16 9.80
N VAL A 115 17.89 18.46 10.90
CA VAL A 115 19.21 19.12 10.84
C VAL A 115 20.23 18.29 10.07
N ARG A 116 20.30 16.98 10.34
CA ARG A 116 21.24 16.08 9.66
C ARG A 116 20.94 15.96 8.17
N LEU A 117 19.67 15.90 7.78
CA LEU A 117 19.28 15.87 6.36
C LEU A 117 19.74 17.14 5.64
N LYS A 118 19.51 18.32 6.25
CA LYS A 118 19.98 19.59 5.70
C LYS A 118 21.50 19.63 5.53
N GLU A 119 22.26 19.19 6.53
CA GLU A 119 23.73 19.14 6.44
C GLU A 119 24.20 18.23 5.30
N ILE A 120 23.52 17.10 5.08
CA ILE A 120 23.80 16.18 3.98
C ILE A 120 23.50 16.85 2.64
N ASP A 121 22.36 17.52 2.52
CA ASP A 121 21.98 18.23 1.29
C ASP A 121 22.98 19.34 0.95
N ASP A 122 23.36 20.16 1.94
CA ASP A 122 24.36 21.23 1.79
C ASP A 122 25.74 20.66 1.37
N TYR A 123 26.13 19.52 1.94
CA TYR A 123 27.36 18.81 1.58
C TYR A 123 27.32 18.30 0.14
N VAL A 124 26.23 17.65 -0.26
CA VAL A 124 26.03 17.13 -1.62
C VAL A 124 26.03 18.27 -2.63
N GLU A 125 25.34 19.38 -2.36
CA GLU A 125 25.34 20.55 -3.23
C GLU A 125 26.75 21.11 -3.41
N THR A 126 27.48 21.30 -2.31
CA THR A 126 28.87 21.79 -2.33
C THR A 126 29.78 20.86 -3.12
N TYR A 127 29.66 19.54 -2.90
CA TYR A 127 30.43 18.52 -3.60
C TYR A 127 30.13 18.48 -5.11
N LEU A 128 28.85 18.46 -5.50
CA LEU A 128 28.43 18.47 -6.90
C LEU A 128 28.88 19.74 -7.61
N ARG A 129 28.76 20.90 -6.95
CA ARG A 129 29.19 22.20 -7.49
C ARG A 129 30.69 22.24 -7.73
N ASN A 130 31.50 21.71 -6.81
CA ASN A 130 32.95 21.65 -6.95
C ASN A 130 33.36 20.70 -8.09
N ARG A 131 32.68 19.55 -8.24
CA ARG A 131 32.93 18.62 -9.34
C ARG A 131 32.56 19.20 -10.71
N LEU A 132 31.45 19.94 -10.80
CA LEU A 132 31.04 20.66 -12.01
C LEU A 132 32.06 21.74 -12.40
N LYS A 133 32.47 22.58 -11.44
CA LYS A 133 33.53 23.60 -11.67
C LYS A 133 34.84 23.00 -12.16
N ASN A 134 35.27 21.89 -11.58
CA ASN A 134 36.52 21.21 -11.95
C ASN A 134 36.42 20.45 -13.29
N SER A 135 35.22 20.21 -13.81
CA SER A 135 35.03 19.65 -15.16
C SER A 135 35.01 20.71 -16.28
N THR A 136 35.01 22.01 -15.94
CA THR A 136 34.90 23.14 -16.89
C THR A 136 36.17 23.97 -17.07
N GLN A 137 37.27 23.68 -16.39
CA GLN A 137 38.57 24.31 -16.72
C GLN A 137 39.30 23.49 -17.80
N PRO A 138 39.67 24.07 -18.95
CA PRO A 138 40.59 23.41 -19.89
C PRO A 138 41.96 23.27 -19.22
N PRO A 139 42.77 22.25 -19.60
CA PRO A 139 44.14 22.17 -19.12
C PRO A 139 44.89 23.46 -19.50
N GLU A 140 45.42 24.16 -18.50
CA GLU A 140 46.35 25.27 -18.73
C GLU A 140 47.63 24.69 -19.35
N ASN A 141 48.00 25.23 -20.52
CA ASN A 141 49.25 24.91 -21.24
C ASN A 141 50.48 25.41 -20.49
#